data_AF-A0A1X7R695-F1
#
_entry.id   AF-A0A1X7R695-F1
#
_cell.length_a   1.000
_cell.length_b   1.000
_cell.length_c   1.000
_cell.angle_alpha   90.00
_cell.angle_beta   90.00
_cell.angle_gamma   90.00
#
_symmetry.space_group_name_H-M   'P 1'
#
loop_
_entity.id
_entity.type
_entity.pdbx_description
1 polymer ?
#
loop_
_entity_poly.entity_id
_entity_poly.type
_entity_poly.pdbx_seq_one_letter_code
_entity_poly.pdbx_strand_id
1 'polypeptide(L)'
;MDTEKITKYIEDNVSGDAMGAISLFIAVATMFLWNYVSRKNEANFGKKKAPTMDPKPIALNPTEQLENIFLRYENEFKDRIAKIMELYSPDDDKDVYERNYCNEMLLKLLIELDGVDLLALEGEERKQLRQRRKDIIKVIQNELVKLDSLK
;
A
#
# COMPACT_ATOMS: atom_id res chain seq x y z
N MET A 1 16.96 -1.95 -24.68
CA MET A 1 17.55 -1.23 -23.52
C MET A 1 18.83 -1.98 -23.20
N ASP A 2 19.98 -1.43 -23.60
CA ASP A 2 21.28 -2.11 -23.50
C ASP A 2 21.68 -2.21 -22.04
N THR A 3 21.53 -3.41 -21.48
CA THR A 3 21.90 -3.76 -20.11
C THR A 3 23.38 -3.47 -19.84
N GLU A 4 24.24 -3.60 -20.85
CA GLU A 4 25.68 -3.35 -20.73
C GLU A 4 26.04 -1.90 -20.37
N LYS A 5 25.27 -0.92 -20.87
CA LYS A 5 25.51 0.50 -20.55
C LYS A 5 25.16 0.84 -19.11
N ILE A 6 24.14 0.16 -18.57
CA ILE A 6 23.68 0.36 -17.19
C ILE A 6 24.70 -0.24 -16.23
N THR A 7 25.21 -1.44 -16.53
CA THR A 7 26.21 -2.11 -15.69
C THR A 7 27.50 -1.28 -15.59
N LYS A 8 27.99 -0.76 -16.72
CA LYS A 8 29.22 0.05 -16.74
C LYS A 8 29.09 1.36 -15.95
N TYR A 9 27.92 2.02 -16.03
CA TYR A 9 27.68 3.24 -15.27
C TYR A 9 27.68 3.02 -13.75
N ILE A 10 27.19 1.86 -13.30
CA ILE A 10 27.17 1.48 -11.88
C ILE A 10 28.59 1.14 -11.41
N GLU A 11 29.37 0.46 -12.24
CA GLU A 11 30.74 0.06 -11.92
C GLU A 11 31.67 1.28 -11.73
N ASP A 12 31.49 2.32 -12.56
CA ASP A 12 32.31 3.54 -12.53
C ASP A 12 31.94 4.52 -11.39
N ASN A 13 30.77 4.38 -10.74
CA ASN A 13 30.25 5.38 -9.79
C ASN A 13 29.97 4.86 -8.37
N VAL A 14 30.25 3.58 -8.07
CA VAL A 14 29.88 2.97 -6.78
C VAL A 14 31.08 2.26 -6.16
N SER A 15 31.41 2.58 -4.90
CA SER A 15 32.48 1.92 -4.13
C SER A 15 32.17 0.42 -3.92
N GLY A 16 33.19 -0.44 -3.95
CA GLY A 16 33.05 -1.91 -3.97
C GLY A 16 32.11 -2.52 -2.93
N ASP A 17 31.97 -1.93 -1.75
CA ASP A 17 31.07 -2.41 -0.69
C ASP A 17 29.58 -2.12 -0.97
N ALA A 18 29.27 -1.11 -1.79
CA ALA A 18 27.91 -0.71 -2.14
C ALA A 18 27.36 -1.43 -3.40
N MET A 19 28.23 -2.07 -4.19
CA MET A 19 27.81 -2.85 -5.36
C MET A 19 27.01 -4.10 -5.00
N GLY A 20 27.37 -4.76 -3.88
CA GLY A 20 26.69 -5.98 -3.43
C GLY A 20 25.23 -5.76 -3.03
N ALA A 21 24.93 -4.63 -2.37
CA ALA A 21 23.58 -4.30 -1.95
C ALA A 21 22.67 -3.89 -3.12
N ILE A 22 23.18 -3.07 -4.06
CA ILE A 22 22.40 -2.56 -5.20
C ILE A 22 22.06 -3.70 -6.18
N SER A 23 22.97 -4.65 -6.39
CA SER A 23 22.74 -5.86 -7.19
C SER A 23 21.56 -6.70 -6.65
N LEU A 24 21.49 -6.89 -5.32
CA LEU A 24 20.44 -7.68 -4.69
C LEU A 24 19.06 -7.03 -4.84
N PHE A 25 18.96 -5.70 -4.66
CA PHE A 25 17.70 -4.97 -4.80
C PHE A 25 17.13 -5.01 -6.23
N ILE A 26 17.98 -4.93 -7.26
CA ILE A 26 17.54 -5.02 -8.67
C ILE A 26 17.07 -6.44 -9.02
N ALA A 27 17.73 -7.47 -8.50
CA ALA A 27 17.31 -8.85 -8.72
C ALA A 27 15.94 -9.15 -8.06
N VAL A 28 15.70 -8.63 -6.85
CA VAL A 28 14.39 -8.77 -6.18
C VAL A 28 13.30 -8.00 -6.93
N ALA A 29 13.57 -6.76 -7.37
CA ALA A 29 12.60 -5.97 -8.12
C ALA A 29 12.20 -6.64 -9.45
N THR A 30 13.16 -7.25 -10.16
CA THR A 30 12.87 -7.96 -11.43
C THR A 30 12.11 -9.27 -11.21
N MET A 31 12.36 -10.02 -10.12
CA MET A 31 11.56 -11.20 -9.76
C MET A 31 10.11 -10.86 -9.41
N PHE A 32 9.85 -9.75 -8.72
CA PHE A 32 8.48 -9.33 -8.38
C PHE A 32 7.68 -8.83 -9.60
N LEU A 33 8.33 -8.15 -10.55
CA LEU A 33 7.70 -7.71 -11.81
C LEU A 33 7.30 -8.88 -12.71
N TRP A 34 8.05 -9.99 -12.74
CA TRP A 34 7.72 -11.17 -13.55
C TRP A 34 6.50 -11.94 -13.02
N ASN A 35 6.31 -11.97 -11.69
CA ASN A 35 5.19 -12.68 -11.07
C ASN A 35 3.85 -11.94 -11.26
N TYR A 36 3.87 -10.64 -11.54
CA TYR A 36 2.66 -9.85 -11.78
C TYR A 36 2.16 -9.91 -13.23
N VAL A 37 3.06 -10.16 -14.21
CA VAL A 37 2.71 -10.13 -15.65
C VAL A 37 2.31 -11.50 -16.21
N SER A 38 2.63 -12.60 -15.53
CA SER A 38 2.41 -13.97 -16.06
C SER A 38 1.04 -14.59 -15.74
N ARG A 39 0.04 -13.82 -15.28
CA ARG A 39 -1.35 -14.30 -15.11
C ARG A 39 -2.30 -13.69 -16.14
N LYS A 40 -2.11 -14.06 -17.41
CA LYS A 40 -3.13 -13.86 -18.44
C LYS A 40 -3.15 -15.04 -19.40
N ASN A 41 -4.37 -15.55 -19.62
CA ASN A 41 -4.80 -16.68 -20.47
C ASN A 41 -4.89 -18.00 -19.67
N GLU A 42 -6.00 -18.74 -19.60
CA GLU A 42 -7.15 -18.91 -20.49
C GLU A 42 -8.41 -19.30 -19.69
N ALA A 43 -9.59 -18.85 -20.12
CA ALA A 43 -10.84 -19.58 -19.87
C ALA A 43 -11.80 -19.37 -21.05
N ASN A 44 -12.06 -20.46 -21.77
CA ASN A 44 -12.88 -20.56 -22.96
C ASN A 44 -14.37 -20.27 -22.68
N PHE A 45 -15.00 -19.69 -23.69
CA PHE A 45 -16.38 -19.23 -23.77
C PHE A 45 -17.44 -20.31 -23.53
N GLY A 46 -18.25 -20.13 -22.48
CA GLY A 46 -19.58 -20.72 -22.35
C GLY A 46 -20.65 -19.63 -22.51
N LYS A 47 -21.42 -19.66 -23.61
CA LYS A 47 -22.56 -18.76 -23.85
C LYS A 47 -23.62 -18.92 -22.75
N LYS A 48 -23.76 -17.93 -21.86
CA LYS A 48 -24.98 -17.70 -21.06
C LYS A 48 -25.29 -16.21 -20.99
N LYS A 49 -26.60 -15.96 -20.94
CA LYS A 49 -27.35 -14.72 -21.24
C LYS A 49 -26.71 -13.45 -20.65
N ALA A 50 -26.77 -12.36 -21.42
CA ALA A 50 -26.28 -11.04 -21.03
C ALA A 50 -26.85 -10.63 -19.67
N PRO A 51 -26.00 -10.47 -18.63
CA PRO A 51 -26.40 -9.72 -17.46
C PRO A 51 -26.47 -8.25 -17.87
N THR A 52 -27.55 -7.59 -17.45
CA THR A 52 -27.64 -6.13 -17.41
C THR A 52 -26.34 -5.60 -16.85
N MET A 53 -25.66 -4.73 -17.61
CA MET A 53 -24.45 -4.06 -17.14
C MET A 53 -24.79 -3.35 -15.84
N ASP A 54 -24.33 -3.90 -14.72
CA ASP A 54 -24.18 -3.13 -13.50
C ASP A 54 -23.38 -1.87 -13.87
N PRO A 55 -23.82 -0.68 -13.43
CA PRO A 55 -23.10 0.54 -13.74
C PRO A 55 -21.64 0.36 -13.31
N LYS A 56 -20.73 0.51 -14.29
CA LYS A 56 -19.28 0.47 -14.07
C LYS A 56 -18.98 1.31 -12.82
N PRO A 57 -18.33 0.76 -11.78
CA PRO A 57 -18.07 1.50 -10.56
C PRO A 57 -17.41 2.82 -10.93
N ILE A 58 -18.05 3.92 -10.55
CA ILE A 58 -17.55 5.26 -10.79
C ILE A 58 -16.19 5.29 -10.08
N ALA A 59 -15.12 5.51 -10.85
CA ALA A 59 -13.81 5.70 -10.26
C ALA A 59 -13.90 6.93 -9.36
N LEU A 60 -13.80 6.72 -8.05
CA LEU A 60 -13.86 7.81 -7.06
C LEU A 60 -12.81 8.85 -7.43
N ASN A 61 -13.17 10.13 -7.29
CA ASN A 61 -12.19 11.19 -7.47
C ASN A 61 -11.12 11.11 -6.37
N PRO A 62 -9.92 11.70 -6.55
CA PRO A 62 -8.84 11.55 -5.57
C PRO A 62 -9.19 12.02 -4.16
N THR A 63 -10.06 13.04 -4.04
CA THR A 63 -10.57 13.51 -2.75
C THR A 63 -11.39 12.43 -2.06
N GLU A 64 -12.38 11.87 -2.77
CA GLU A 64 -13.22 10.78 -2.29
C GLU A 64 -12.40 9.55 -1.94
N GLN A 65 -11.35 9.23 -2.71
CA GLN A 65 -10.45 8.13 -2.38
C GLN A 65 -9.77 8.34 -1.03
N LEU A 66 -9.18 9.51 -0.80
CA LEU A 66 -8.54 9.84 0.49
C LEU A 66 -9.52 9.76 1.66
N GLU A 67 -10.70 10.37 1.50
CA GLU A 67 -11.70 10.39 2.57
C GLU A 67 -12.31 9.01 2.83
N ASN A 68 -12.49 8.18 1.80
CA ASN A 68 -13.01 6.82 1.98
C ASN A 68 -11.99 5.94 2.71
N ILE A 69 -10.69 6.07 2.40
CA ILE A 69 -9.62 5.39 3.15
C ILE A 69 -9.62 5.85 4.61
N PHE A 70 -9.74 7.16 4.86
CA PHE A 70 -9.77 7.69 6.21
C PHE A 70 -11.02 7.25 6.99
N LEU A 71 -12.19 7.18 6.34
CA LEU A 71 -13.42 6.67 6.93
C LEU A 71 -13.31 5.20 7.31
N ARG A 72 -12.65 4.36 6.50
CA ARG A 72 -12.38 2.96 6.86
C ARG A 72 -11.52 2.88 8.12
N TYR A 73 -10.47 3.72 8.22
CA TYR A 73 -9.69 3.83 9.45
C TYR A 73 -10.55 4.21 10.66
N GLU A 74 -11.32 5.29 10.56
CA GLU A 74 -12.16 5.80 11.66
C GLU A 74 -13.21 4.77 12.10
N ASN A 75 -13.88 4.12 11.15
CA ASN A 75 -15.02 3.25 11.46
C ASN A 75 -14.61 1.83 11.85
N GLU A 76 -13.54 1.28 11.27
CA GLU A 76 -13.20 -0.14 11.44
C GLU A 76 -12.06 -0.36 12.44
N PHE A 77 -11.10 0.57 12.50
CA PHE A 77 -9.82 0.32 13.18
C PHE A 77 -9.60 1.20 14.40
N LYS A 78 -10.02 2.47 14.39
CA LYS A 78 -9.75 3.41 15.49
C LYS A 78 -10.18 2.88 16.86
N ASP A 79 -11.45 2.52 17.02
CA ASP A 79 -11.97 2.02 18.29
C ASP A 79 -11.43 0.63 18.63
N ARG A 80 -11.16 -0.18 17.61
CA ARG A 80 -10.60 -1.52 17.76
C ARG A 80 -9.19 -1.45 18.33
N ILE A 81 -8.37 -0.55 17.80
CA ILE A 81 -7.01 -0.27 18.28
C ILE A 81 -7.06 0.30 19.70
N ALA A 82 -7.96 1.26 19.97
CA ALA A 82 -8.11 1.79 21.33
C ALA A 82 -8.37 0.69 22.36
N LYS A 83 -9.24 -0.29 22.04
CA LYS A 83 -9.51 -1.44 22.90
C LYS A 83 -8.29 -2.35 23.07
N ILE A 84 -7.53 -2.60 22.00
CA ILE A 84 -6.27 -3.36 22.09
C ILE A 84 -5.32 -2.64 23.04
N MET A 85 -5.12 -1.33 22.89
CA MET A 85 -4.21 -0.55 23.76
C MET A 85 -4.57 -0.61 25.25
N GLU A 86 -5.85 -0.83 25.59
CA GLU A 86 -6.32 -0.90 26.99
C GLU A 86 -6.25 -2.30 27.58
N LEU A 87 -6.50 -3.33 26.77
CA LEU A 87 -6.79 -4.69 27.27
C LEU A 87 -5.75 -5.74 26.84
N TYR A 88 -4.78 -5.37 26.01
CA TYR A 88 -3.84 -6.31 25.40
C TYR A 88 -3.07 -7.15 26.43
N SER A 89 -3.12 -8.46 26.24
CA SER A 89 -2.26 -9.42 26.93
C SER A 89 -1.34 -10.14 25.93
N PRO A 90 0.00 -10.11 26.11
CA PRO A 90 0.93 -10.83 25.23
C PRO A 90 0.84 -12.36 25.38
N ASP A 91 0.24 -12.84 26.47
CA ASP A 91 0.03 -14.28 26.72
C ASP A 91 -1.29 -14.82 26.13
N ASP A 92 -2.16 -13.93 25.62
CA ASP A 92 -3.39 -14.33 24.91
C ASP A 92 -3.16 -14.32 23.40
N ASP A 93 -3.14 -15.51 22.80
CA ASP A 93 -2.99 -15.69 21.35
C ASP A 93 -4.02 -14.88 20.55
N LYS A 94 -5.22 -14.68 21.10
CA LYS A 94 -6.27 -13.90 20.45
C LYS A 94 -5.89 -12.43 20.37
N ASP A 95 -5.36 -11.86 21.45
CA ASP A 95 -4.93 -10.46 21.50
C ASP A 95 -3.70 -10.23 20.60
N VAL A 96 -2.76 -11.18 20.58
CA VAL A 96 -1.60 -11.16 19.67
C VAL A 96 -2.07 -11.18 18.21
N TYR A 97 -3.00 -12.08 17.86
CA TYR A 97 -3.58 -12.14 16.53
C TYR A 97 -4.27 -10.83 16.15
N GLU A 98 -5.07 -10.30 17.07
CA GLU A 98 -5.85 -9.09 16.89
C GLU A 98 -4.97 -7.86 16.63
N ARG A 99 -3.93 -7.67 17.43
CA ARG A 99 -2.89 -6.64 17.21
C ARG A 99 -2.25 -6.78 15.82
N ASN A 100 -1.81 -8.00 15.47
CA ASN A 100 -1.17 -8.26 14.17
C ASN A 100 -2.12 -7.97 13.00
N TYR A 101 -3.39 -8.38 13.13
CA TYR A 101 -4.42 -8.10 12.15
C TYR A 101 -4.60 -6.60 11.93
N CYS A 102 -4.72 -5.82 13.01
CA CYS A 102 -4.84 -4.36 12.92
C CYS A 102 -3.60 -3.75 12.26
N ASN A 103 -2.39 -4.17 12.63
CA ASN A 103 -1.14 -3.71 12.00
C ASN A 103 -1.15 -3.94 10.48
N GLU A 104 -1.44 -5.16 10.04
CA GLU A 104 -1.49 -5.49 8.61
C GLU A 104 -2.56 -4.69 7.85
N MET A 105 -3.71 -4.46 8.46
CA MET A 105 -4.77 -3.67 7.84
C MET A 105 -4.40 -2.20 7.73
N LEU A 106 -3.77 -1.62 8.75
CA LEU A 106 -3.26 -0.24 8.68
C LEU A 106 -2.18 -0.08 7.61
N LEU A 107 -1.27 -1.06 7.46
CA LEU A 107 -0.28 -1.07 6.38
C LEU A 107 -0.93 -1.10 4.99
N LYS A 108 -2.01 -1.88 4.81
CA LYS A 108 -2.77 -1.86 3.55
C LYS A 108 -3.37 -0.50 3.25
N LEU A 109 -3.93 0.19 4.26
CA LEU A 109 -4.44 1.55 4.07
C LEU A 109 -3.34 2.54 3.66
N LEU A 110 -2.12 2.40 4.19
CA LEU A 110 -0.98 3.22 3.76
C LEU A 110 -0.63 2.99 2.28
N ILE A 111 -0.61 1.73 1.83
CA ILE A 111 -0.37 1.40 0.42
C ILE A 111 -1.47 1.99 -0.47
N GLU A 112 -2.73 1.92 -0.04
CA GLU A 112 -3.86 2.54 -0.76
C GLU A 112 -3.70 4.06 -0.86
N LEU A 113 -3.28 4.74 0.23
CA LEU A 113 -3.02 6.18 0.25
C LEU A 113 -1.90 6.57 -0.73
N ASP A 114 -0.82 5.81 -0.77
CA ASP A 114 0.29 6.02 -1.70
C ASP A 114 -0.14 5.83 -3.17
N GLY A 115 -1.13 4.95 -3.40
CA GLY A 115 -1.73 4.70 -4.70
C GLY A 115 -2.65 5.81 -5.22
N VAL A 116 -3.05 6.78 -4.39
CA VAL A 116 -3.93 7.88 -4.84
C VAL A 116 -3.17 8.82 -5.78
N ASP A 117 -3.60 8.84 -7.05
CA ASP A 117 -3.01 9.69 -8.08
C ASP A 117 -3.48 11.15 -7.96
N LEU A 118 -2.52 12.05 -7.75
CA LEU A 118 -2.73 13.49 -7.64
C LEU A 118 -2.08 14.26 -8.81
N LEU A 119 -1.60 13.58 -9.85
CA LEU A 119 -0.87 14.21 -10.96
C LEU A 119 -1.79 15.03 -11.87
N ALA A 120 -3.04 14.62 -12.01
CA ALA A 120 -4.04 15.30 -12.84
C ALA A 120 -4.58 16.61 -12.23
N LEU A 121 -4.28 16.88 -10.95
CA LEU A 121 -4.71 18.10 -10.26
C LEU A 121 -3.67 19.21 -10.44
N GLU A 122 -4.11 20.47 -10.39
CA GLU A 122 -3.22 21.61 -10.58
C GLU A 122 -3.33 22.62 -9.43
N GLY A 123 -2.34 23.52 -9.36
CA GLY A 123 -2.36 24.67 -8.47
C GLY A 123 -2.60 24.33 -7.00
N GLU A 124 -3.59 24.99 -6.40
CA GLU A 124 -3.85 24.95 -4.97
C GLU A 124 -4.56 23.67 -4.53
N GLU A 125 -5.46 23.13 -5.35
CA GLU A 125 -6.17 21.88 -5.08
C GLU A 125 -5.19 20.71 -4.89
N ARG A 126 -4.20 20.58 -5.80
CA ARG A 126 -3.15 19.55 -5.67
C ARG A 126 -2.32 19.71 -4.40
N LYS A 127 -2.12 20.94 -3.91
CA LYS A 127 -1.39 21.15 -2.65
C LYS A 127 -2.22 20.73 -1.46
N GLN A 128 -3.49 21.12 -1.43
CA GLN A 128 -4.43 20.78 -0.35
C GLN A 128 -4.60 19.26 -0.23
N LEU A 129 -4.85 18.55 -1.33
CA LEU A 129 -4.95 17.09 -1.28
C LEU A 129 -3.64 16.40 -0.89
N ARG A 130 -2.49 16.92 -1.35
CA ARG A 130 -1.19 16.39 -0.92
C ARG A 130 -0.98 16.54 0.58
N GLN A 131 -1.37 17.69 1.14
CA GLN A 131 -1.29 17.91 2.58
C GLN A 131 -2.25 16.98 3.31
N ARG A 132 -3.50 16.89 2.87
CA ARG A 132 -4.51 15.99 3.44
C ARG A 132 -4.04 14.54 3.46
N ARG A 133 -3.48 14.04 2.35
CA ARG A 133 -2.89 12.69 2.28
C ARG A 133 -1.78 12.50 3.32
N LYS A 134 -0.87 13.46 3.45
CA LYS A 134 0.20 13.41 4.47
C LYS A 134 -0.36 13.36 5.89
N ASP A 135 -1.39 14.13 6.17
CA ASP A 135 -2.01 14.18 7.49
C ASP A 135 -2.66 12.83 7.83
N ILE A 136 -3.38 12.22 6.89
CA ILE A 136 -3.96 10.88 7.06
C ILE A 136 -2.87 9.82 7.28
N ILE A 137 -1.83 9.83 6.44
CA ILE A 137 -0.67 8.92 6.58
C ILE A 137 -0.08 9.03 7.98
N LYS A 138 0.12 10.26 8.47
CA LYS A 138 0.70 10.49 9.80
C LYS A 138 -0.19 9.94 10.92
N VAL A 139 -1.50 10.09 10.81
CA VAL A 139 -2.45 9.50 11.79
C VAL A 139 -2.29 7.98 11.82
N ILE A 140 -2.33 7.31 10.67
CA ILE A 140 -2.23 5.85 10.59
C ILE A 140 -0.86 5.35 11.08
N GLN A 141 0.23 6.04 10.69
CA GLN A 141 1.58 5.70 11.15
C GLN A 141 1.73 5.83 12.66
N ASN A 142 1.12 6.84 13.28
CA ASN A 142 1.15 6.96 14.73
C ASN A 142 0.44 5.79 15.42
N GLU A 143 -0.66 5.28 14.86
CA GLU A 143 -1.34 4.10 15.42
C GLU A 143 -0.51 2.82 15.25
N LEU A 144 0.15 2.64 14.10
CA LEU A 144 1.11 1.53 13.90
C LEU A 144 2.22 1.53 14.96
N VAL A 145 2.81 2.70 15.24
CA VAL A 145 3.84 2.83 16.28
C VAL A 145 3.31 2.43 17.66
N LYS A 146 2.06 2.78 17.98
CA LYS A 146 1.44 2.36 19.25
C LYS A 146 1.25 0.85 19.31
N LEU A 147 0.70 0.24 18.27
CA LEU A 147 0.51 -1.21 18.20
C LEU A 147 1.83 -1.97 18.27
N ASP A 148 2.87 -1.51 17.57
CA ASP A 148 4.21 -2.12 17.59
C ASP A 148 4.92 -2.00 18.95
N SER A 149 4.48 -1.06 19.79
CA SER A 149 4.98 -0.91 21.16
C SER A 149 4.42 -1.97 22.11
N LEU A 150 3.30 -2.61 21.77
CA LEU A 150 2.73 -3.74 22.49
C LEU A 150 3.48 -5.01 22.09
N LYS A 151 4.67 -5.24 22.67
CA LYS A 151 5.50 -6.43 22.43
C LYS A 151 5.18 -7.55 23.40
#